data_AF-A0A958MXX6-F1
#
_entry.id   AF-A0A958MXX6-F1
#
_cell.length_a   1.000
_cell.length_b   1.000
_cell.length_c   1.000
_cell.angle_alpha   90.00
_cell.angle_beta   90.00
_cell.angle_gamma   90.00
#
_symmetry.space_group_name_H-M   'P 1'
#
loop_
_entity.id
_entity.type
_entity.pdbx_description
1 polymer ?
#
loop_
_entity_poly.entity_id
_entity_poly.type
_entity_poly.pdbx_seq_one_letter_code
_entity_poly.pdbx_strand_id
1 'polypeptide(L)'
;ASHGRKVKVRLRTMSGESSGRPPILFFNAQDIGESLEEVAIDVIKTESQNITSRWLHSAREADLFIWLDERENIIKQQMSFCGQVVEWNILEGVKTGVVLEDESHSGGVEGSEVVRFDEDPQQASVKQAIEVLRHVLALTEEDRKTLLANFNKGPVADHLPPEEFLRLYGPKGRQDLSLSGWWGRLVSRVKKWLK
;
A
#
# COMPACT_ATOMS: atom_id res chain seq x y z
N ALA A 1 2.73 17.64 17.95
CA ALA A 1 3.19 18.16 16.65
C ALA A 1 3.86 17.02 15.88
N SER A 2 3.11 16.32 15.03
CA SER A 2 3.58 15.17 14.26
C SER A 2 4.54 15.62 13.15
N HIS A 3 5.82 15.31 13.29
CA HIS A 3 6.82 15.50 12.25
C HIS A 3 6.61 14.43 11.16
N GLY A 4 5.88 14.78 10.10
CA GLY A 4 5.83 13.97 8.88
C GLY A 4 7.22 13.94 8.25
N ARG A 5 7.84 12.75 8.16
CA ARG A 5 9.08 12.56 7.40
C ARG A 5 8.76 12.70 5.91
N LYS A 6 9.36 13.69 5.25
CA LYS A 6 9.38 13.80 3.80
C LYS A 6 10.39 12.77 3.27
N VAL A 7 9.90 11.76 2.57
CA VAL A 7 10.76 10.82 1.83
C VAL A 7 11.14 11.49 0.53
N LYS A 8 12.43 11.77 0.34
CA LYS A 8 12.96 12.38 -0.89
C LYS A 8 13.38 11.26 -1.84
N VAL A 9 12.53 10.93 -2.81
CA VAL A 9 12.86 10.00 -3.89
C VAL A 9 13.65 10.78 -4.94
N ARG A 10 14.92 10.40 -5.16
CA ARG A 10 15.82 11.09 -6.10
C ARG A 10 15.77 10.36 -7.44
N LEU A 11 14.91 10.81 -8.35
CA LEU A 11 14.85 10.30 -9.71
C LEU A 11 16.13 10.68 -10.47
N ARG A 12 16.83 9.67 -10.99
CA ARG A 12 18.04 9.84 -11.81
C ARG A 12 17.61 10.17 -13.25
N THR A 13 17.76 11.41 -13.66
CA THR A 13 17.57 11.82 -15.06
C THR A 13 18.73 11.29 -15.90
N MET A 14 18.50 10.25 -16.69
CA MET A 14 19.43 9.77 -17.72
C MET A 14 19.32 10.69 -18.95
N SER A 15 20.25 11.64 -19.09
CA SER A 15 20.39 12.51 -20.25
C SER A 15 21.03 11.77 -21.42
N GLY A 16 20.22 10.96 -22.11
CA GLY A 16 20.56 10.38 -23.41
C GLY A 16 19.68 11.01 -24.49
N GLU A 17 20.24 11.92 -25.28
CA GLU A 17 19.62 12.44 -26.51
C GLU A 17 19.46 11.28 -27.50
N SER A 18 18.27 10.65 -27.53
CA SER A 18 17.85 9.84 -28.65
C SER A 18 16.54 10.40 -29.18
N SER A 19 16.57 10.89 -30.41
CA SER A 19 15.43 11.41 -31.16
C SER A 19 14.44 10.30 -31.60
N GLY A 20 14.39 9.19 -30.87
CA GLY A 20 13.45 8.11 -31.06
C GLY A 20 12.24 8.37 -30.17
N ARG A 21 11.03 8.16 -30.70
CA ARG A 21 9.83 8.09 -29.86
C ARG A 21 10.14 7.19 -28.66
N PRO A 22 9.78 7.59 -27.42
CA PRO A 22 10.00 6.74 -26.27
C PRO A 22 9.41 5.36 -26.57
N PRO A 23 10.12 4.27 -26.26
CA PRO A 23 9.61 2.93 -26.51
C PRO A 23 8.24 2.82 -25.86
N ILE A 24 7.26 2.32 -26.62
CA ILE A 24 5.93 2.02 -26.08
C ILE A 24 6.14 0.96 -25.00
N LEU A 25 6.09 1.37 -23.74
CA LEU A 25 6.13 0.46 -22.60
C LEU A 25 4.80 -0.29 -22.58
N PHE A 26 4.81 -1.49 -23.14
CA PHE A 26 3.69 -2.42 -22.99
C PHE A 26 3.70 -2.96 -21.56
N PHE A 27 2.54 -2.91 -20.91
CA PHE A 27 2.36 -3.52 -19.59
C PHE A 27 2.60 -5.04 -19.69
N ASN A 28 3.62 -5.53 -18.99
CA ASN A 28 3.89 -6.95 -18.82
C ASN A 28 3.99 -7.24 -17.32
N ALA A 29 2.93 -7.84 -16.76
CA ALA A 29 2.83 -8.12 -15.33
C ALA A 29 3.95 -9.03 -14.82
N GLN A 30 4.38 -10.01 -15.63
CA GLN A 30 5.44 -10.93 -15.26
C GLN A 30 6.78 -10.20 -15.13
N ASP A 31 7.17 -9.42 -16.14
CA ASP A 31 8.44 -8.67 -16.12
C ASP A 31 8.47 -7.64 -14.96
N ILE A 32 7.34 -6.99 -14.67
CA ILE A 32 7.23 -6.05 -13.54
C ILE A 32 7.37 -6.81 -12.23
N GLY A 33 6.63 -7.90 -12.06
CA GLY A 33 6.62 -8.70 -10.82
C GLY A 33 7.97 -9.34 -10.52
N GLU A 34 8.60 -9.96 -11.51
CA GLU A 34 9.90 -10.64 -11.36
C GLU A 34 11.04 -9.65 -11.06
N SER A 35 10.89 -8.38 -11.45
CA SER A 35 11.89 -7.34 -11.19
C SER A 35 11.67 -6.54 -9.90
N LEU A 36 10.62 -6.82 -9.14
CA LEU A 36 10.40 -6.21 -7.83
C LEU A 36 11.39 -6.78 -6.81
N GLU A 37 12.29 -5.93 -6.33
CA GLU A 37 13.29 -6.27 -5.30
C GLU A 37 13.09 -5.41 -4.05
N GLU A 38 13.34 -5.95 -2.86
CA GLU A 38 13.23 -5.20 -1.61
C GLU A 38 14.38 -4.20 -1.47
N VAL A 39 14.04 -2.91 -1.46
CA VAL A 39 15.01 -1.82 -1.41
C VAL A 39 15.12 -1.15 -0.05
N ALA A 40 14.08 -1.25 0.79
CA ALA A 40 14.09 -0.70 2.14
C ALA A 40 13.15 -1.45 3.09
N ILE A 41 13.58 -1.54 4.35
CA ILE A 41 12.75 -1.95 5.49
C ILE A 41 12.91 -0.89 6.58
N ASP A 42 11.82 -0.22 6.92
CA ASP A 42 11.79 0.83 7.93
C ASP A 42 10.89 0.44 9.10
N VAL A 43 11.26 0.85 10.31
CA VAL A 43 10.40 0.72 11.50
C VAL A 43 9.88 2.10 11.90
N ILE A 44 8.56 2.26 11.83
CA ILE A 44 7.84 3.48 12.17
C ILE A 44 7.29 3.32 13.59
N LYS A 45 7.81 4.11 14.52
CA LYS A 45 7.32 4.16 15.90
C LYS A 45 6.09 5.07 15.97
N THR A 46 4.94 4.52 16.30
CA THR A 46 3.73 5.29 16.62
C THR A 46 3.55 5.38 18.14
N GLU A 47 2.56 6.14 18.61
CA GLU A 47 2.25 6.22 20.04
C GLU A 47 1.79 4.88 20.63
N SER A 48 1.15 4.04 19.81
CA SER A 48 0.51 2.80 20.26
C SER A 48 1.24 1.52 19.90
N GLN A 49 2.03 1.52 18.81
CA GLN A 49 2.72 0.33 18.30
C GLN A 49 3.85 0.67 17.32
N ASN A 50 4.75 -0.27 17.07
CA ASN A 50 5.67 -0.21 15.94
C ASN A 50 5.00 -0.76 14.67
N ILE A 51 5.26 -0.11 13.53
CA ILE A 51 4.83 -0.56 12.21
C ILE A 51 6.09 -0.79 11.37
N THR A 52 6.21 -1.97 10.77
CA THR A 52 7.27 -2.26 9.80
C THR A 52 6.78 -1.90 8.42
N SER A 53 7.52 -1.08 7.68
CA SER A 53 7.25 -0.70 6.30
C SER A 53 8.30 -1.36 5.41
N ARG A 54 7.87 -2.19 4.45
CA ARG A 54 8.72 -2.79 3.43
C ARG A 54 8.44 -2.11 2.10
N TRP A 55 9.49 -1.76 1.36
CA TRP A 55 9.39 -1.18 0.03
C TRP A 55 10.12 -2.07 -0.96
N LEU A 56 9.38 -2.55 -1.95
CA LEU A 56 9.92 -3.25 -3.11
C LEU A 56 9.81 -2.33 -4.33
N HIS A 57 10.88 -2.23 -5.11
CA HIS A 57 10.95 -1.39 -6.30
C HIS A 57 11.29 -2.23 -7.53
N SER A 58 10.62 -1.94 -8.64
CA SER A 58 10.81 -2.59 -9.93
C SER A 58 11.66 -1.72 -10.86
N ALA A 59 12.55 -2.36 -11.61
CA ALA A 59 13.24 -1.71 -12.74
C ALA A 59 12.28 -1.23 -13.86
N ARG A 60 10.98 -1.55 -13.77
CA ARG A 60 9.91 -1.16 -14.70
C ARG A 60 8.97 -0.09 -14.12
N GLU A 61 9.48 0.76 -13.23
CA GLU A 61 8.73 1.90 -12.64
C GLU A 61 7.45 1.45 -11.92
N ALA A 62 7.59 0.42 -11.10
CA ALA A 62 6.55 -0.01 -10.18
C ALA A 62 7.10 -0.07 -8.76
N ASP A 63 6.25 0.25 -7.79
CA ASP A 63 6.58 0.13 -6.38
C ASP A 63 5.50 -0.68 -5.66
N LEU A 64 5.93 -1.48 -4.70
CA LEU A 64 5.06 -2.17 -3.76
C LEU A 64 5.48 -1.80 -2.34
N PHE A 65 4.58 -1.17 -1.61
CA PHE A 65 4.72 -0.86 -0.20
C PHE A 65 3.84 -1.80 0.63
N ILE A 66 4.41 -2.36 1.70
CA ILE A 66 3.73 -3.26 2.62
C ILE A 66 3.94 -2.76 4.04
N TRP A 67 2.86 -2.56 4.78
CA TRP A 67 2.91 -2.17 6.19
C TRP A 67 2.43 -3.32 7.07
N LEU A 68 3.26 -3.69 8.03
CA LEU A 68 3.01 -4.77 8.98
C LEU A 68 2.93 -4.24 10.41
N ASP A 69 2.04 -4.83 11.22
CA ASP A 69 2.01 -4.57 12.67
C ASP A 69 3.10 -5.37 13.43
N GLU A 70 3.15 -5.25 14.76
CA GLU A 70 4.12 -5.96 15.61
C GLU A 70 3.92 -7.48 15.69
N ARG A 71 2.85 -7.98 15.07
CA ARG A 71 2.52 -9.40 14.93
C ARG A 71 2.73 -9.88 13.50
N GLU A 72 3.35 -9.03 12.66
CA GLU A 72 3.64 -9.29 11.25
C GLU A 72 2.38 -9.46 10.39
N ASN A 73 1.22 -8.98 10.85
CA ASN A 73 0.03 -8.93 10.01
C ASN A 73 0.13 -7.74 9.05
N ILE A 74 -0.21 -7.96 7.78
CA ILE A 74 -0.34 -6.90 6.79
C ILE A 74 -1.58 -6.05 7.13
N ILE A 75 -1.37 -4.77 7.45
CA ILE A 75 -2.42 -3.80 7.79
C ILE A 75 -2.73 -2.84 6.63
N LYS A 76 -1.79 -2.70 5.70
CA LYS A 76 -1.91 -1.92 4.47
C LYS A 76 -0.93 -2.44 3.43
N GLN A 77 -1.32 -2.38 2.16
CA GLN A 77 -0.44 -2.57 1.02
C GLN A 77 -0.81 -1.57 -0.08
N GLN A 78 0.18 -1.11 -0.83
CA GLN A 78 -0.03 -0.18 -1.94
C GLN A 78 0.90 -0.56 -3.07
N MET A 79 0.35 -0.71 -4.28
CA MET A 79 1.13 -0.90 -5.50
C MET A 79 0.93 0.28 -6.43
N SER A 80 2.01 0.87 -6.91
CA SER A 80 1.99 1.87 -8.00
C SER A 80 2.65 1.31 -9.23
N PHE A 81 2.04 1.53 -10.40
CA PHE A 81 2.58 1.14 -11.71
C PHE A 81 1.89 1.93 -12.81
N CYS A 82 2.61 2.35 -13.85
CA CYS A 82 2.05 3.06 -15.01
C CYS A 82 1.15 4.26 -14.62
N GLY A 83 1.53 5.02 -13.58
CA GLY A 83 0.75 6.14 -13.05
C GLY A 83 -0.55 5.77 -12.31
N GLN A 84 -0.85 4.47 -12.17
CA GLN A 84 -1.96 3.96 -11.36
C GLN A 84 -1.48 3.63 -9.95
N VAL A 85 -2.40 3.73 -8.99
CA VAL A 85 -2.21 3.29 -7.61
C VAL A 85 -3.34 2.32 -7.27
N VAL A 86 -2.98 1.17 -6.71
CA VAL A 86 -3.92 0.22 -6.11
C VAL A 86 -3.53 0.04 -4.66
N GLU A 87 -4.41 0.46 -3.76
CA GLU A 87 -4.21 0.37 -2.33
C GLU A 87 -5.21 -0.61 -1.73
N TRP A 88 -4.78 -1.38 -0.74
CA TRP A 88 -5.68 -2.00 0.22
C TRP A 88 -5.24 -1.63 1.62
N ASN A 89 -6.20 -1.30 2.48
CA ASN A 89 -5.98 -1.21 3.92
C ASN A 89 -7.13 -1.84 4.68
N ILE A 90 -6.85 -2.28 5.91
CA ILE A 90 -7.81 -3.01 6.72
C ILE A 90 -9.10 -2.22 7.03
N LEU A 91 -9.03 -0.90 7.06
CA LEU A 91 -10.18 -0.06 7.45
C LEU A 91 -11.14 0.17 6.29
N GLU A 92 -10.59 0.40 5.09
CA GLU A 92 -11.37 0.90 3.96
C GLU A 92 -11.49 -0.13 2.82
N GLY A 93 -10.73 -1.22 2.87
CA GLY A 93 -10.66 -2.19 1.79
C GLY A 93 -9.82 -1.68 0.61
N VAL A 94 -10.22 -2.04 -0.61
CA VAL A 94 -9.49 -1.73 -1.84
C VAL A 94 -9.88 -0.35 -2.36
N LYS A 95 -8.88 0.47 -2.72
CA LYS A 95 -9.02 1.73 -3.44
C LYS A 95 -8.11 1.74 -4.65
N THR A 96 -8.52 2.47 -5.69
CA THR A 96 -7.66 2.77 -6.85
C THR A 96 -7.54 4.27 -7.02
N GLY A 97 -6.51 4.70 -7.73
CA GLY A 97 -6.30 6.10 -8.05
C GLY A 97 -5.22 6.30 -9.08
N VAL A 98 -4.95 7.57 -9.39
CA VAL A 98 -3.91 7.99 -10.32
C VAL A 98 -2.91 8.91 -9.64
N VAL A 99 -1.64 8.78 -10.00
CA VAL A 99 -0.61 9.74 -9.64
C VAL A 99 -0.70 10.91 -10.61
N LEU A 100 -0.89 12.11 -10.07
CA LEU A 100 -0.88 13.36 -10.82
C LEU A 100 0.41 14.11 -10.48
N GLU A 101 1.18 14.42 -11.52
CA GLU A 101 2.33 15.31 -11.42
C GLU A 101 1.84 16.76 -11.53
N ASP A 102 2.06 17.56 -10.49
CA ASP A 102 1.72 18.97 -10.54
C ASP A 102 2.89 19.79 -11.11
N GLU A 103 2.81 20.11 -12.41
CA GLU A 103 3.79 20.94 -13.12
C GLU A 103 3.66 22.45 -12.83
N SER A 104 2.69 22.88 -12.01
CA SER A 104 2.30 24.30 -11.91
C SER A 104 3.35 25.23 -11.25
N HIS A 105 4.50 24.71 -10.79
CA HIS A 105 5.57 25.51 -10.23
C HIS A 105 6.66 25.80 -11.26
N SER A 106 6.43 26.84 -12.07
CA SER A 106 7.37 27.41 -13.06
C SER A 106 8.64 28.06 -12.47
N GLY A 107 9.06 27.63 -11.27
CA GLY A 107 10.16 28.20 -10.49
C GLY A 107 11.30 27.23 -10.10
N GLY A 108 11.37 26.04 -10.69
CA GLY A 108 12.46 25.08 -10.42
C GLY A 108 12.36 24.35 -9.08
N VAL A 109 11.17 24.31 -8.48
CA VAL A 109 10.87 23.47 -7.32
C VAL A 109 10.45 22.09 -7.83
N GLU A 110 11.05 21.02 -7.32
CA GLU A 110 10.69 19.62 -7.62
C GLU A 110 9.15 19.46 -7.56
N GLY A 111 8.56 18.93 -8.64
CA GLY A 111 7.11 18.73 -8.74
C GLY A 111 6.59 17.88 -7.58
N SER A 112 5.42 18.23 -7.06
CA SER A 112 4.76 17.40 -6.05
C SER A 112 3.92 16.35 -6.76
N GLU A 113 4.11 15.09 -6.40
CA GLU A 113 3.20 14.02 -6.77
C GLU A 113 1.98 14.05 -5.84
N VAL A 114 0.78 14.00 -6.42
CA VAL A 114 -0.47 13.89 -5.67
C VAL A 114 -1.23 12.68 -6.16
N VAL A 115 -1.61 11.78 -5.25
CA VAL A 115 -2.50 10.66 -5.57
C VAL A 115 -3.94 11.13 -5.49
N ARG A 116 -4.67 11.00 -6.59
CA ARG A 116 -6.12 11.20 -6.64
C ARG A 116 -6.81 9.85 -6.71
N PHE A 117 -7.48 9.47 -5.61
CA PHE A 117 -8.27 8.25 -5.58
C PHE A 117 -9.57 8.39 -6.37
N ASP A 118 -9.98 7.29 -6.98
CA ASP A 118 -11.28 7.14 -7.65
C ASP A 118 -12.42 7.12 -6.61
N GLU A 119 -13.62 7.53 -7.02
CA GLU A 119 -14.83 7.37 -6.20
C GLU A 119 -15.17 5.89 -6.02
N ASP A 120 -15.06 5.11 -7.10
CA ASP A 120 -15.27 3.66 -7.13
C ASP A 120 -13.99 2.93 -7.59
N PRO A 121 -13.57 1.84 -6.94
CA PRO A 121 -12.36 1.10 -7.33
C PRO A 121 -12.44 0.53 -8.76
N GLN A 122 -11.46 0.89 -9.58
CA GLN A 122 -11.31 0.40 -10.94
C GLN A 122 -10.83 -1.06 -10.98
N GLN A 123 -11.75 -1.97 -11.29
CA GLN A 123 -11.48 -3.42 -11.28
C GLN A 123 -10.38 -3.86 -12.25
N ALA A 124 -10.14 -3.10 -13.34
CA ALA A 124 -9.06 -3.38 -14.27
C ALA A 124 -7.68 -3.18 -13.61
N SER A 125 -7.48 -2.07 -12.90
CA SER A 125 -6.24 -1.77 -12.18
C SER A 125 -6.00 -2.79 -11.06
N VAL A 126 -7.06 -3.18 -10.33
CA VAL A 126 -6.96 -4.23 -9.30
C VAL A 126 -6.51 -5.57 -9.91
N LYS A 127 -7.10 -5.98 -11.04
CA LYS A 127 -6.69 -7.21 -11.75
C LYS A 127 -5.23 -7.14 -12.20
N GLN A 128 -4.79 -6.00 -12.74
CA GLN A 128 -3.39 -5.81 -13.14
C GLN A 128 -2.44 -5.93 -11.95
N ALA A 129 -2.76 -5.31 -10.81
CA ALA A 129 -1.96 -5.42 -9.59
C ALA A 129 -1.89 -6.88 -9.09
N ILE A 130 -3.00 -7.62 -9.17
CA ILE A 130 -3.04 -9.06 -8.85
C ILE A 130 -2.13 -9.85 -9.78
N GLU A 131 -2.16 -9.60 -11.09
CA GLU A 131 -1.27 -10.28 -12.04
C GLU A 131 0.20 -9.98 -11.72
N VAL A 132 0.57 -8.73 -11.43
CA VAL A 132 1.94 -8.36 -11.03
C VAL A 132 2.34 -9.12 -9.76
N LEU A 133 1.48 -9.10 -8.73
CA LEU A 133 1.76 -9.74 -7.44
C LEU A 133 2.07 -11.23 -7.56
N ARG A 134 1.44 -11.95 -8.51
CA ARG A 134 1.70 -13.39 -8.73
C ARG A 134 3.16 -13.69 -9.09
N HIS A 135 3.85 -12.72 -9.67
CA HIS A 135 5.22 -12.88 -10.18
C HIS A 135 6.28 -12.28 -9.25
N VAL A 136 5.90 -11.74 -8.08
CA VAL A 136 6.86 -11.15 -7.13
C VAL A 136 7.63 -12.25 -6.41
N LEU A 137 8.86 -12.48 -6.85
CA LEU A 137 9.75 -13.53 -6.34
C LEU A 137 10.43 -13.16 -5.01
N ALA A 138 10.55 -11.86 -4.72
CA ALA A 138 11.14 -11.38 -3.47
C ALA A 138 10.25 -11.62 -2.23
N LEU A 139 9.00 -12.04 -2.43
CA LEU A 139 8.07 -12.36 -1.35
C LEU A 139 8.01 -13.86 -1.08
N THR A 140 7.74 -14.21 0.17
CA THR A 140 7.37 -15.59 0.52
C THR A 140 6.04 -15.97 -0.13
N GLU A 141 5.81 -17.27 -0.32
CA GLU A 141 4.52 -17.78 -0.83
C GLU A 141 3.33 -17.33 0.06
N GLU A 142 3.53 -17.30 1.37
CA GLU A 142 2.51 -16.92 2.35
C GLU A 142 2.18 -15.44 2.28
N ASP A 143 3.20 -14.57 2.26
CA ASP A 143 3.03 -13.12 2.09
C ASP A 143 2.30 -12.84 0.78
N ARG A 144 2.79 -13.43 -0.33
CA ARG A 144 2.20 -13.23 -1.66
C ARG A 144 0.74 -13.68 -1.69
N LYS A 145 0.40 -14.84 -1.11
CA LYS A 145 -0.99 -15.32 -1.01
C LYS A 145 -1.86 -14.35 -0.21
N THR A 146 -1.34 -13.80 0.88
CA THR A 146 -2.05 -12.83 1.72
C THR A 146 -2.30 -11.52 0.96
N LEU A 147 -1.29 -10.98 0.29
CA LEU A 147 -1.43 -9.76 -0.53
C LEU A 147 -2.43 -9.95 -1.68
N LEU A 148 -2.42 -11.12 -2.33
CA LEU A 148 -3.39 -11.47 -3.38
C LEU A 148 -4.81 -11.58 -2.84
N ALA A 149 -4.98 -12.13 -1.64
CA ALA A 149 -6.28 -12.21 -0.98
C ALA A 149 -6.83 -10.82 -0.63
N ASN A 150 -5.96 -9.94 -0.16
CA ASN A 150 -6.29 -8.56 0.20
C ASN A 150 -6.91 -7.78 -0.97
N PHE A 151 -6.29 -7.83 -2.16
CA PHE A 151 -6.83 -7.17 -3.36
C PHE A 151 -8.09 -7.81 -3.94
N ASN A 152 -8.34 -9.11 -3.71
CA ASN A 152 -9.56 -9.75 -4.22
C ASN A 152 -10.78 -9.47 -3.33
N LYS A 153 -10.68 -9.86 -2.06
CA LYS A 153 -11.76 -9.80 -1.06
C LYS A 153 -11.17 -9.77 0.34
N GLY A 154 -10.15 -8.93 0.54
CA GLY A 154 -9.46 -8.83 1.81
C GLY A 154 -10.41 -8.56 2.97
N PRO A 155 -10.07 -9.00 4.18
CA PRO A 155 -10.86 -8.68 5.36
C PRO A 155 -10.92 -7.16 5.52
N VAL A 156 -12.13 -6.60 5.59
CA VAL A 156 -12.33 -5.21 5.99
C VAL A 156 -12.80 -5.23 7.44
N ALA A 157 -12.25 -4.34 8.28
CA ALA A 157 -12.56 -4.25 9.69
C ALA A 157 -14.08 -4.22 9.97
N ASP A 158 -14.84 -3.56 9.09
CA ASP A 158 -16.29 -3.45 9.18
C ASP A 158 -17.04 -4.77 9.00
N HIS A 159 -16.44 -5.75 8.32
CA HIS A 159 -17.01 -7.07 8.06
C HIS A 159 -16.48 -8.15 9.02
N LEU A 160 -15.45 -7.84 9.81
CA LEU A 160 -14.95 -8.76 10.82
C LEU A 160 -15.76 -8.67 12.12
N PRO A 161 -16.11 -9.80 12.75
CA PRO A 161 -16.53 -9.81 14.15
C PRO A 161 -15.47 -9.13 15.03
N PRO A 162 -15.86 -8.31 16.03
CA PRO A 162 -14.91 -7.60 16.88
C PRO A 162 -13.87 -8.52 17.54
N GLU A 163 -14.27 -9.72 17.94
CA GLU A 163 -13.42 -10.73 18.55
C GLU A 163 -12.36 -11.21 17.56
N GLU A 164 -12.74 -11.42 16.31
CA GLU A 164 -11.82 -11.83 15.25
C GLU A 164 -10.86 -10.69 14.88
N PHE A 165 -11.36 -9.45 14.78
CA PHE A 165 -10.52 -8.29 14.57
C PHE A 165 -9.47 -8.14 15.68
N LEU A 166 -9.87 -8.25 16.95
CA LEU A 166 -8.93 -8.20 18.08
C LEU A 166 -7.98 -9.40 18.11
N ARG A 167 -8.44 -10.59 17.71
CA ARG A 167 -7.59 -11.78 17.61
C ARG A 167 -6.50 -11.58 16.57
N LEU A 168 -6.80 -10.94 15.45
CA LEU A 168 -5.85 -10.69 14.36
C LEU A 168 -4.96 -9.47 14.66
N TYR A 169 -5.57 -8.31 14.90
CA TYR A 169 -4.93 -6.99 14.94
C TYR A 169 -4.93 -6.32 16.32
N GLY A 170 -5.39 -7.04 17.36
CA GLY A 170 -5.36 -6.54 18.72
C GLY A 170 -3.94 -6.50 19.31
N PRO A 171 -3.77 -5.75 20.42
CA PRO A 171 -2.46 -5.54 21.05
C PRO A 171 -1.82 -6.86 21.49
N LYS A 172 -0.51 -6.99 21.23
CA LYS A 172 0.30 -8.14 21.63
C LYS A 172 0.25 -8.32 23.15
N GLY A 173 -0.10 -9.51 23.63
CA GLY A 173 -0.04 -9.86 25.06
C GLY A 173 -1.29 -9.57 25.91
N ARG A 174 -2.43 -9.14 25.33
CA ARG A 174 -3.72 -9.09 26.06
C ARG A 174 -4.70 -10.14 25.51
N GLN A 175 -4.54 -11.38 25.93
CA GLN A 175 -5.52 -12.45 25.62
C GLN A 175 -6.84 -12.28 26.40
N ASP A 176 -6.89 -11.42 27.42
CA ASP A 176 -8.06 -11.19 28.27
C ASP A 176 -8.68 -9.80 28.05
N LEU A 177 -9.06 -9.50 26.81
CA LEU A 177 -9.88 -8.33 26.50
C LEU A 177 -11.35 -8.74 26.49
N SER A 178 -12.01 -8.66 27.66
CA SER A 178 -13.45 -8.56 27.66
C SER A 178 -13.87 -7.36 26.79
N LEU A 179 -14.80 -7.58 25.85
CA LEU A 179 -15.33 -6.56 24.93
C LEU A 179 -15.99 -5.36 25.64
N SER A 180 -16.07 -5.39 26.96
CA SER A 180 -16.63 -4.34 27.82
C SER A 180 -15.74 -3.08 27.92
N GLY A 181 -14.52 -3.11 27.40
CA GLY A 181 -13.53 -2.04 27.55
C GLY A 181 -13.59 -0.88 26.55
N TRP A 182 -12.59 0.00 26.65
CA TRP A 182 -12.39 1.17 25.76
C TRP A 182 -12.33 0.80 24.26
N TRP A 183 -11.83 -0.38 23.91
CA TRP A 183 -11.79 -0.87 22.52
C TRP A 183 -13.17 -1.14 21.93
N GLY A 184 -14.12 -1.67 22.70
CA GLY A 184 -15.52 -1.80 22.26
C GLY A 184 -16.14 -0.44 21.92
N ARG A 185 -15.75 0.61 22.66
CA ARG A 185 -16.16 2.00 22.38
C ARG A 185 -15.47 2.59 21.16
N LEU A 186 -14.21 2.21 20.88
CA LEU A 186 -13.48 2.65 19.69
C LEU A 186 -14.09 2.04 18.42
N VAL A 187 -14.32 0.72 18.40
CA VAL A 187 -14.98 0.02 17.29
C VAL A 187 -16.39 0.57 17.06
N SER A 188 -17.14 0.83 18.13
CA SER A 188 -18.47 1.46 18.04
C SER A 188 -18.42 2.90 17.53
N ARG A 189 -17.35 3.66 17.82
CA ARG A 189 -17.16 5.03 17.32
C ARG A 189 -16.77 5.07 15.86
N VAL A 190 -15.91 4.16 15.41
CA VAL A 190 -15.55 4.01 13.99
C VAL A 190 -16.81 3.67 13.17
N LYS A 191 -17.62 2.70 13.63
CA LYS A 191 -18.92 2.37 13.01
C LYS A 191 -19.92 3.53 12.97
N LYS A 192 -19.82 4.50 13.88
CA LYS A 192 -20.72 5.66 13.95
C LYS A 192 -20.30 6.83 13.05
N TRP A 193 -19.02 6.87 12.65
CA TRP A 193 -18.48 7.89 11.74
C TRP A 193 -18.59 7.50 10.26
N LEU A 194 -18.82 6.21 9.98
CA LEU A 194 -18.96 5.65 8.63
C LEU A 194 -20.44 5.55 8.16
N LYS A 195 -21.38 6.13 8.92
CA LYS A 195 -22.78 6.33 8.55
C LYS A 195 -23.06 7.83 8.42
#